data_AF-A0A9Q3C070-F1
#
_entry.id   AF-A0A9Q3C070-F1
#
_cell.length_a   1.000
_cell.length_b   1.000
_cell.length_c   1.000
_cell.angle_alpha   90.00
_cell.angle_beta   90.00
_cell.angle_gamma   90.00
#
_symmetry.space_group_name_H-M   'P 1'
#
loop_
_entity.id
_entity.type
_entity.pdbx_description
1 polymer ?
#
loop_
_entity_poly.entity_id
_entity_poly.type
_entity_poly.pdbx_seq_one_letter_code
_entity_poly.pdbx_strand_id
1 'polypeptide(L)'
;MNINLRFLNNLMLLEAMYNHFAHYFQAKIYKREMNESGSYQNNLEKGAISKNRQRFCWTHYKFGIAEKFPKPYLKVLTEIDSHSNDEFDEKVNGYIIKLLPYCSQNATTFICRVDEEIAKASTNQRGKSQKHQCIISKAALPTTFGWPPKGLRIDFFDHQWHPNEKLSDKKFSEIYWDQLTQKYDLSHETTTYEDGHESNSEDEDIESDPSSNIDRESSEENEEEENRNLDSDEEMADKSQAVGHFSNAEYGFEWEKWQ
;
A
#
# COMPACT_ATOMS: atom_id res chain seq x y z
N MET A 1 -11.74 -13.50 -17.41
CA MET A 1 -11.93 -14.93 -17.78
C MET A 1 -11.85 -15.04 -19.30
N ASN A 2 -10.88 -15.77 -19.84
CA ASN A 2 -10.68 -15.86 -21.29
C ASN A 2 -11.61 -16.94 -21.87
N ILE A 3 -12.71 -16.55 -22.52
CA ILE A 3 -13.77 -17.47 -22.95
C ILE A 3 -13.52 -17.87 -24.41
N ASN A 4 -13.35 -19.17 -24.66
CA ASN A 4 -13.22 -19.70 -26.01
C ASN A 4 -14.61 -19.83 -26.68
N LEU A 5 -14.92 -18.91 -27.59
CA LEU A 5 -16.22 -18.83 -28.27
C LEU A 5 -16.53 -20.04 -29.17
N ARG A 6 -15.53 -20.86 -29.52
CA ARG A 6 -15.69 -22.00 -30.44
C ARG A 6 -16.65 -23.08 -29.93
N PHE A 7 -16.81 -23.17 -28.61
CA PHE A 7 -17.58 -24.24 -27.96
C PHE A 7 -18.95 -23.78 -27.44
N LEU A 8 -19.39 -22.55 -27.75
CA LEU A 8 -20.67 -22.00 -27.30
C LEU A 8 -21.88 -22.88 -27.63
N ASN A 9 -21.85 -23.57 -28.77
CA ASN A 9 -22.97 -24.40 -29.23
C ASN A 9 -22.99 -25.79 -28.58
N ASN A 10 -21.95 -26.19 -27.85
CA ASN A 10 -21.91 -27.48 -27.18
C ASN A 10 -22.46 -27.36 -25.75
N LEU A 11 -23.78 -27.45 -25.63
CA LEU A 11 -24.49 -27.26 -24.37
C LEU A 11 -24.08 -28.29 -23.29
N MET A 12 -23.81 -29.54 -23.68
CA MET A 12 -23.36 -30.61 -22.78
C MET A 12 -22.00 -30.28 -22.15
N LEU A 13 -21.06 -29.78 -22.97
CA LEU A 13 -19.75 -29.36 -22.49
C LEU A 13 -19.86 -28.12 -21.59
N LEU A 14 -20.73 -27.17 -21.95
CA LEU A 14 -20.97 -25.96 -21.17
C LEU A 14 -21.53 -26.28 -19.79
N GLU A 15 -22.50 -27.21 -19.71
CA GLU A 15 -23.08 -27.68 -18.45
C GLU A 15 -22.02 -28.37 -17.57
N ALA A 16 -21.23 -29.28 -18.14
CA ALA A 16 -20.15 -29.95 -17.41
C ALA A 16 -19.10 -28.97 -16.88
N MET A 17 -18.72 -27.99 -17.69
CA MET A 17 -17.73 -26.97 -17.32
C MET A 17 -18.28 -26.03 -16.24
N TYR A 18 -19.55 -25.64 -16.33
CA TYR A 18 -20.23 -24.87 -15.29
C TYR A 18 -20.29 -25.64 -13.97
N ASN A 19 -20.69 -26.91 -13.99
CA ASN A 19 -20.75 -27.75 -12.79
C ASN A 19 -19.36 -27.90 -12.16
N HIS A 20 -18.32 -28.14 -12.98
CA HIS A 20 -16.95 -28.21 -12.49
C HIS A 20 -16.52 -26.90 -11.82
N PHE A 21 -16.77 -25.76 -12.47
CA PHE A 21 -16.45 -24.45 -11.92
C PHE A 21 -17.19 -24.17 -10.61
N ALA A 22 -18.50 -24.42 -10.57
CA ALA A 22 -19.33 -24.20 -9.39
C ALA A 22 -18.84 -25.04 -8.20
N HIS A 23 -18.57 -26.33 -8.42
CA HIS A 23 -18.04 -27.20 -7.36
C HIS A 23 -16.63 -26.83 -6.95
N TYR A 24 -15.75 -26.45 -7.88
CA TYR A 24 -14.41 -25.97 -7.57
C TYR A 24 -14.44 -24.70 -6.71
N PHE A 25 -15.30 -23.74 -7.07
CA PHE A 25 -15.50 -22.51 -6.32
C PHE A 25 -16.09 -22.78 -4.93
N GLN A 26 -17.15 -23.58 -4.82
CA GLN A 26 -17.73 -23.97 -3.54
C GLN A 26 -16.75 -24.75 -2.66
N ALA A 27 -15.95 -25.64 -3.24
CA ALA A 27 -14.92 -26.38 -2.50
C ALA A 27 -13.83 -25.46 -1.96
N LYS A 28 -13.43 -24.42 -2.70
CA LYS A 28 -12.52 -23.38 -2.20
C LYS A 28 -13.11 -22.64 -1.00
N ILE A 29 -14.38 -22.22 -1.10
CA ILE A 29 -15.08 -21.57 0.01
C ILE A 29 -15.13 -22.50 1.22
N TYR A 30 -15.58 -23.75 1.02
CA TYR A 30 -15.69 -24.73 2.09
C TYR A 30 -14.36 -24.99 2.80
N LYS A 31 -13.26 -25.20 2.06
CA LYS A 31 -11.93 -25.38 2.65
C LYS A 31 -11.50 -24.19 3.50
N ARG A 32 -11.81 -22.96 3.07
CA ARG A 32 -11.51 -21.75 3.85
C ARG A 32 -12.35 -21.69 5.13
N GLU A 33 -13.65 -21.95 5.01
CA GLU A 33 -14.60 -21.97 6.13
C GLU A 33 -14.30 -23.10 7.14
N MET A 34 -13.77 -24.24 6.69
CA MET A 34 -13.31 -25.31 7.57
C MET A 34 -12.14 -24.89 8.47
N ASN A 35 -11.25 -24.05 7.96
CA ASN A 35 -10.11 -23.55 8.73
C ASN A 35 -10.55 -22.43 9.66
N GLU A 36 -11.30 -21.45 9.14
CA GLU A 36 -11.76 -20.28 9.87
C GLU A 36 -13.22 -19.97 9.50
N SER A 37 -14.12 -20.24 10.44
CA SER A 37 -15.55 -19.97 10.27
C SER A 37 -15.81 -18.47 10.08
N GLY A 38 -16.57 -18.12 9.05
CA GLY A 38 -16.91 -16.75 8.66
C GLY A 38 -15.84 -16.05 7.82
N SER A 39 -14.73 -16.71 7.47
CA SER A 39 -13.64 -16.10 6.71
C SER A 39 -14.06 -15.66 5.30
N TYR A 40 -14.94 -16.39 4.62
CA TYR A 40 -15.42 -16.00 3.29
C TYR A 40 -16.23 -14.70 3.34
N GLN A 41 -17.18 -14.60 4.27
CA GLN A 41 -18.01 -13.42 4.45
C GLN A 41 -17.17 -12.18 4.83
N ASN A 42 -16.23 -12.34 5.77
CA ASN A 42 -15.29 -11.29 6.16
C ASN A 42 -14.45 -10.79 4.97
N ASN A 43 -14.02 -11.69 4.08
CA ASN A 43 -13.26 -11.31 2.88
C ASN A 43 -14.11 -10.57 1.85
N LEU A 44 -15.38 -10.95 1.67
CA LEU A 44 -16.30 -10.21 0.80
C LEU A 44 -16.51 -8.76 1.30
N GLU A 45 -16.73 -8.60 2.60
CA GLU A 45 -16.91 -7.29 3.24
C GLU A 45 -15.63 -6.44 3.12
N LYS A 46 -14.46 -7.03 3.42
CA LYS A 46 -13.16 -6.37 3.20
C LYS A 46 -12.94 -5.97 1.74
N GLY A 47 -13.34 -6.81 0.80
CA GLY A 47 -13.25 -6.54 -0.64
C GLY A 47 -14.10 -5.34 -1.06
N ALA A 48 -15.31 -5.21 -0.53
CA ALA A 48 -16.17 -4.05 -0.77
C ALA A 48 -15.54 -2.75 -0.26
N ILE A 49 -14.96 -2.78 0.94
CA ILE A 49 -14.26 -1.63 1.52
C ILE A 49 -13.02 -1.27 0.68
N SER A 50 -12.20 -2.26 0.32
CA SER A 50 -11.01 -2.06 -0.52
C SER A 50 -11.35 -1.41 -1.87
N LYS A 51 -12.42 -1.87 -2.55
CA LYS A 51 -12.91 -1.26 -3.80
C LYS A 51 -13.31 0.20 -3.62
N ASN A 52 -13.94 0.56 -2.48
CA ASN A 52 -14.27 1.94 -2.19
C ASN A 52 -13.01 2.79 -2.00
N ARG A 53 -12.02 2.30 -1.23
CA ARG A 53 -10.71 2.98 -1.07
C ARG A 53 -10.03 3.24 -2.42
N GLN A 54 -10.05 2.25 -3.31
CA GLN A 54 -9.49 2.38 -4.66
C GLN A 54 -10.20 3.48 -5.47
N ARG A 55 -11.53 3.59 -5.37
CA ARG A 55 -12.29 4.65 -6.03
C ARG A 55 -11.97 6.05 -5.47
N PHE A 56 -11.83 6.17 -4.16
CA PHE A 56 -11.40 7.43 -3.52
C PHE A 56 -10.00 7.84 -3.96
N CYS A 57 -9.05 6.91 -3.86
CA CYS A 57 -7.68 7.07 -4.33
C CYS A 57 -7.63 7.57 -5.79
N TRP A 58 -8.36 6.91 -6.70
CA TRP A 58 -8.44 7.33 -8.09
C TRP A 58 -9.01 8.75 -8.27
N THR A 59 -10.05 9.08 -7.49
CA THR A 59 -10.70 10.40 -7.53
C THR A 59 -9.73 11.49 -7.07
N HIS A 60 -9.00 11.26 -5.98
CA HIS A 60 -8.00 12.21 -5.47
C HIS A 60 -6.82 12.35 -6.42
N TYR A 61 -6.29 11.25 -6.94
CA TYR A 61 -5.20 11.27 -7.90
C TYR A 61 -5.56 12.06 -9.16
N LYS A 62 -6.76 11.82 -9.71
CA LYS A 62 -7.27 12.56 -10.87
C LYS A 62 -7.38 14.06 -10.60
N PHE A 63 -7.85 14.44 -9.41
CA PHE A 63 -7.90 15.84 -8.99
C PHE A 63 -6.50 16.45 -8.86
N GLY A 64 -5.59 15.76 -8.19
CA GLY A 64 -4.20 16.21 -8.01
C GLY A 64 -3.45 16.38 -9.33
N ILE A 65 -3.70 15.53 -10.35
CA ILE A 65 -3.14 15.72 -11.69
C ILE A 65 -3.68 17.02 -12.32
N ALA A 66 -5.00 17.26 -12.22
CA ALA A 66 -5.64 18.44 -12.81
C ALA A 66 -5.10 19.74 -12.19
N GLU A 67 -4.93 19.75 -10.86
CA GLU A 67 -4.37 20.88 -10.09
C GLU A 67 -2.83 20.91 -10.06
N LYS A 68 -2.16 19.99 -10.77
CA LYS A 68 -0.70 19.93 -10.92
C LYS A 68 0.06 19.81 -9.59
N PHE A 69 -0.41 18.93 -8.72
CA PHE A 69 0.24 18.68 -7.43
C PHE A 69 1.69 18.18 -7.64
N PRO A 70 2.61 18.51 -6.72
CA PRO A 70 3.96 17.96 -6.77
C PRO A 70 3.94 16.42 -6.71
N LYS A 71 4.87 15.80 -7.44
CA LYS A 71 5.07 14.33 -7.47
C LYS A 71 5.01 13.63 -6.10
N PRO A 72 5.62 14.14 -5.02
CA PRO A 72 5.53 13.46 -3.72
C PRO A 72 4.10 13.35 -3.18
N TYR A 73 3.25 14.35 -3.40
CA TYR A 73 1.85 14.30 -2.97
C TYR A 73 1.01 13.39 -3.86
N LEU A 74 1.26 13.40 -5.18
CA LEU A 74 0.63 12.45 -6.09
C LEU A 74 0.89 11.01 -5.67
N LYS A 75 2.10 10.70 -5.18
CA LYS A 75 2.45 9.36 -4.68
C LYS A 75 1.60 8.93 -3.48
N VAL A 76 1.32 9.86 -2.56
CA VAL A 76 0.39 9.63 -1.44
C VAL A 76 -1.04 9.38 -1.96
N LEU A 77 -1.46 10.16 -2.96
CA LEU A 77 -2.81 10.04 -3.55
C LEU A 77 -2.99 8.79 -4.42
N THR A 78 -1.92 8.16 -4.92
CA THR A 78 -1.99 6.90 -5.70
C THR A 78 -2.05 5.64 -4.86
N GLU A 79 -1.63 5.72 -3.60
CA GLU A 79 -1.51 4.55 -2.75
C GLU A 79 -2.84 4.24 -2.06
N ILE A 80 -3.38 3.04 -2.28
CA ILE A 80 -4.67 2.64 -1.70
C ILE A 80 -4.57 2.63 -0.18
N ASP A 81 -3.40 2.22 0.34
CA ASP A 81 -3.17 2.13 1.77
C ASP A 81 -3.05 3.50 2.45
N SER A 82 -2.80 4.58 1.72
CA SER A 82 -2.83 5.94 2.27
C SER A 82 -4.22 6.48 2.55
N HIS A 83 -5.27 5.83 2.05
CA HIS A 83 -6.65 6.31 2.15
C HIS A 83 -7.37 5.60 3.30
N SER A 84 -8.06 6.39 4.13
CA SER A 84 -8.90 5.90 5.21
C SER A 84 -10.10 5.11 4.69
N ASN A 85 -10.69 4.32 5.58
CA ASN A 85 -11.96 3.67 5.29
C ASN A 85 -13.11 4.64 5.57
N ASP A 86 -14.01 4.75 4.61
CA ASP A 86 -15.35 5.31 4.82
C ASP A 86 -16.31 4.13 5.01
N GLU A 87 -16.55 3.76 6.26
CA GLU A 87 -17.53 2.73 6.60
C GLU A 87 -18.84 3.39 6.99
N PHE A 88 -19.93 2.90 6.41
CA PHE A 88 -21.26 3.36 6.78
C PHE A 88 -21.60 2.85 8.18
N ASP A 89 -21.94 3.77 9.09
CA ASP A 89 -22.45 3.44 10.41
C ASP A 89 -23.96 3.73 10.44
N GLU A 90 -24.74 2.67 10.65
CA GLU A 90 -26.20 2.76 10.78
C GLU A 90 -26.62 3.65 11.95
N LYS A 91 -25.84 3.70 13.04
CA LYS A 91 -26.17 4.52 14.22
C LYS A 91 -26.08 6.00 13.95
N VAL A 92 -25.07 6.40 13.17
CA VAL A 92 -24.83 7.80 12.78
C VAL A 92 -25.58 8.13 11.48
N ASN A 93 -26.06 7.11 10.77
CA ASN A 93 -26.69 7.21 9.44
C ASN A 93 -25.80 7.98 8.45
N GLY A 94 -24.51 7.65 8.45
CA GLY A 94 -23.50 8.36 7.70
C GLY A 94 -22.22 7.54 7.58
N TYR A 95 -21.31 8.01 6.73
CA TYR A 95 -20.00 7.39 6.58
C TYR A 95 -19.06 7.94 7.63
N ILE A 96 -18.46 7.05 8.41
CA ILE A 96 -17.48 7.40 9.42
C ILE A 96 -16.09 7.21 8.83
N ILE A 97 -15.30 8.29 8.86
CA ILE A 97 -13.88 8.23 8.51
C ILE A 97 -13.14 7.56 9.67
N LYS A 98 -12.65 6.33 9.43
CA LYS A 98 -11.77 5.66 10.39
C LYS A 98 -10.33 6.16 10.25
N LEU A 99 -9.68 6.43 11.37
CA LEU A 99 -8.30 6.89 11.39
C LEU A 99 -7.34 5.72 11.10
N LEU A 100 -6.36 5.97 10.26
CA LEU A 100 -5.23 5.06 10.05
C LEU A 100 -4.26 5.26 11.23
N PRO A 101 -3.92 4.21 12.00
CA PRO A 101 -3.12 4.35 13.22
C PRO A 101 -1.68 4.82 12.96
N TYR A 102 -1.21 4.67 11.72
CA TYR A 102 0.12 5.07 11.28
C TYR A 102 0.17 6.45 10.63
N CYS A 103 -0.97 7.09 10.39
CA CYS A 103 -1.02 8.33 9.62
C CYS A 103 -0.84 9.54 10.54
N SER A 104 0.01 10.49 10.15
CA SER A 104 0.20 11.73 10.90
C SER A 104 -1.07 12.59 10.87
N GLN A 105 -1.23 13.47 11.86
CA GLN A 105 -2.33 14.45 11.85
C GLN A 105 -2.27 15.38 10.63
N ASN A 106 -1.07 15.69 10.14
CA ASN A 106 -0.85 16.48 8.95
C ASN A 106 -1.32 15.76 7.68
N ALA A 107 -1.01 14.47 7.55
CA ALA A 107 -1.45 13.66 6.43
C ALA A 107 -2.98 13.49 6.42
N THR A 108 -3.59 13.26 7.58
CA THR A 108 -5.06 13.24 7.72
C THR A 108 -5.67 14.57 7.29
N THR A 109 -5.10 15.69 7.77
CA THR A 109 -5.56 17.03 7.43
C THR A 109 -5.42 17.33 5.93
N PHE A 110 -4.33 16.87 5.30
CA PHE A 110 -4.10 17.00 3.87
C PHE A 110 -5.19 16.30 3.06
N ILE A 111 -5.48 15.02 3.35
CA ILE A 111 -6.53 14.27 2.64
C ILE A 111 -7.90 14.96 2.81
N CYS A 112 -8.26 15.34 4.04
CA CYS A 112 -9.53 16.06 4.29
C CYS A 112 -9.64 17.37 3.49
N ARG A 113 -8.54 18.13 3.33
CA ARG A 113 -8.54 19.37 2.54
C ARG A 113 -8.74 19.09 1.06
N VAL A 114 -8.13 18.03 0.53
CA VAL A 114 -8.36 17.58 -0.85
C VAL A 114 -9.84 17.23 -1.06
N ASP A 115 -10.46 16.53 -0.12
CA ASP A 115 -11.90 16.25 -0.16
C ASP A 115 -12.76 17.51 -0.19
N GLU A 116 -12.44 18.50 0.66
CA GLU A 116 -13.13 19.79 0.67
C GLU A 116 -12.99 20.54 -0.66
N GLU A 117 -11.81 20.54 -1.27
CA GLU A 117 -11.56 21.17 -2.56
C GLU A 117 -12.29 20.45 -3.69
N ILE A 118 -12.28 19.12 -3.71
CA ILE A 118 -13.06 18.30 -4.64
C ILE A 118 -14.57 18.57 -4.46
N ALA A 119 -15.05 18.76 -3.23
CA ALA A 119 -16.44 19.12 -2.95
C ALA A 119 -16.79 20.52 -3.48
N LYS A 120 -15.93 21.52 -3.23
CA LYS A 120 -16.08 22.89 -3.76
C LYS A 120 -16.10 22.88 -5.28
N ALA A 121 -15.17 22.19 -5.93
CA ALA A 121 -15.08 22.06 -7.39
C ALA A 121 -16.35 21.41 -7.98
N SER A 122 -16.90 20.38 -7.32
CA SER A 122 -18.13 19.72 -7.80
C SER A 122 -19.39 20.57 -7.65
N THR A 123 -19.46 21.45 -6.65
CA THR A 123 -20.63 22.32 -6.44
C THR A 123 -20.80 23.33 -7.59
N ASN A 124 -19.69 23.72 -8.20
CA ASN A 124 -19.68 24.64 -9.34
C ASN A 124 -20.10 23.97 -10.66
N GLN A 125 -20.22 22.63 -10.70
CA GLN A 125 -20.66 21.90 -11.88
C GLN A 125 -22.19 21.77 -11.91
N ARG A 126 -22.80 22.04 -13.08
CA ARG A 126 -24.24 21.81 -13.29
C ARG A 126 -24.52 20.31 -13.30
N GLY A 127 -24.89 19.77 -12.14
CA GLY A 127 -25.32 18.39 -11.95
C GLY A 127 -25.39 18.05 -10.47
N LYS A 128 -26.44 17.35 -10.02
CA LYS A 128 -26.54 16.90 -8.63
C LYS A 128 -25.54 15.78 -8.40
N SER A 129 -24.36 16.07 -7.83
CA SER A 129 -23.53 15.00 -7.28
C SER A 129 -24.12 14.58 -5.93
N GLN A 130 -24.74 13.39 -5.87
CA GLN A 130 -25.03 12.76 -4.58
C GLN A 130 -23.72 12.22 -4.01
N LYS A 131 -22.95 13.11 -3.37
CA LYS A 131 -21.79 12.70 -2.58
C LYS A 131 -22.25 12.38 -1.17
N HIS A 132 -21.68 11.34 -0.60
CA HIS A 132 -21.92 10.98 0.79
C HIS A 132 -21.30 12.03 1.71
N GLN A 133 -22.01 12.42 2.77
CA GLN A 133 -21.42 13.21 3.83
C GLN A 133 -20.57 12.29 4.71
N CYS A 134 -19.27 12.54 4.74
CA CYS A 134 -18.34 11.85 5.62
C CYS A 134 -18.25 12.61 6.96
N ILE A 135 -18.36 11.87 8.06
CA ILE A 135 -18.31 12.39 9.42
C ILE A 135 -17.02 11.86 10.07
N ILE A 136 -16.21 12.76 10.58
CA ILE A 136 -15.01 12.39 11.35
C ILE A 136 -15.48 11.81 12.69
N SER A 137 -15.13 10.55 12.99
CA SER A 137 -15.45 9.96 14.29
C SER A 137 -14.72 10.71 15.41
N LYS A 138 -15.44 11.04 16.48
CA LYS A 138 -14.83 11.65 17.69
C LYS A 138 -13.91 10.70 18.44
N ALA A 139 -14.14 9.39 18.34
CA ALA A 139 -13.29 8.36 18.89
C ALA A 139 -12.50 7.71 17.74
N ALA A 140 -11.19 7.50 17.93
CA ALA A 140 -10.37 6.80 16.95
C ALA A 140 -10.83 5.34 16.85
N LEU A 141 -11.64 5.02 15.84
CA LEU A 141 -11.92 3.64 15.48
C LEU A 141 -10.78 3.14 14.60
N PRO A 142 -10.02 2.12 15.03
CA PRO A 142 -8.95 1.58 14.20
C PRO A 142 -9.56 1.01 12.92
N THR A 143 -8.93 1.36 11.79
CA THR A 143 -9.23 0.78 10.49
C THR A 143 -9.02 -0.75 10.49
N THR A 144 -9.78 -1.45 9.65
CA THR A 144 -9.59 -2.88 9.36
C THR A 144 -8.25 -3.13 8.65
N PHE A 145 -7.69 -2.13 7.96
CA PHE A 145 -6.42 -2.21 7.24
C PHE A 145 -5.29 -1.62 8.08
N GLY A 146 -4.67 -2.44 8.91
CA GLY A 146 -3.61 -2.00 9.84
C GLY A 146 -2.22 -1.85 9.22
N TRP A 147 -2.02 -2.29 7.97
CA TRP A 147 -0.70 -2.27 7.34
C TRP A 147 -0.37 -0.90 6.75
N PRO A 148 0.82 -0.33 7.04
CA PRO A 148 1.22 0.94 6.48
C PRO A 148 1.65 0.80 5.01
N PRO A 149 1.38 1.82 4.17
CA PRO A 149 1.88 1.88 2.80
C PRO A 149 3.41 1.95 2.76
N LYS A 150 4.01 1.40 1.69
CA LYS A 150 5.47 1.40 1.52
C LYS A 150 5.95 2.54 0.63
N GLY A 151 7.10 3.11 0.95
CA GLY A 151 7.79 4.08 0.09
C GLY A 151 7.13 5.47 0.03
N LEU A 152 6.33 5.83 1.02
CA LEU A 152 5.86 7.21 1.21
C LEU A 152 6.90 8.06 1.95
N ARG A 153 6.68 9.38 1.95
CA ARG A 153 7.52 10.31 2.73
C ARG A 153 7.30 10.09 4.23
N ILE A 154 8.36 10.30 4.99
CA ILE A 154 8.36 10.22 6.46
C ILE A 154 7.27 11.09 7.10
N ASP A 155 7.01 12.28 6.55
CA ASP A 155 6.00 13.23 7.04
C ASP A 155 4.56 12.67 6.99
N PHE A 156 4.32 11.62 6.20
CA PHE A 156 3.02 10.94 6.14
C PHE A 156 2.74 10.15 7.43
N PHE A 157 3.78 9.63 8.06
CA PHE A 157 3.63 8.73 9.20
C PHE A 157 3.55 9.48 10.52
N ASP A 158 2.74 8.98 11.45
CA ASP A 158 2.73 9.48 12.81
C ASP A 158 4.06 9.17 13.48
N HIS A 159 4.61 10.17 14.15
CA HIS A 159 5.88 10.08 14.85
C HIS A 159 5.85 9.09 16.03
N GLN A 160 4.65 8.69 16.49
CA GLN A 160 4.47 7.65 17.51
C GLN A 160 4.40 6.25 16.89
N TRP A 161 4.09 6.14 15.59
CA TRP A 161 3.99 4.87 14.89
C TRP A 161 5.36 4.22 14.64
N HIS A 162 6.39 5.05 14.44
CA HIS A 162 7.79 4.62 14.42
C HIS A 162 8.48 5.01 15.74
N PRO A 163 8.25 4.26 16.85
CA PRO A 163 8.81 4.60 18.16
C PRO A 163 10.35 4.68 18.14
N ASN A 164 10.98 3.99 17.19
CA ASN A 164 12.44 3.94 17.05
C ASN A 164 13.03 5.08 16.19
N GLU A 165 12.22 5.83 15.45
CA GLU A 165 12.69 6.85 14.50
C GLU A 165 13.09 8.16 15.18
N LYS A 166 12.63 8.40 16.42
CA LYS A 166 13.13 9.48 17.29
C LYS A 166 14.30 9.08 18.18
N LEU A 167 14.76 7.83 18.10
CA LEU A 167 15.98 7.45 18.79
C LEU A 167 17.14 8.20 18.16
N SER A 168 18.12 8.59 18.98
CA SER A 168 19.38 9.09 18.42
C SER A 168 20.01 7.99 17.58
N ASP A 169 20.80 8.36 16.56
CA ASP A 169 21.51 7.41 15.69
C ASP A 169 22.20 6.30 16.48
N LYS A 170 22.76 6.62 17.65
CA LYS A 170 23.38 5.66 18.56
C LYS A 170 22.40 4.60 19.06
N LYS A 171 21.24 5.00 19.56
CA LYS A 171 20.21 4.10 20.09
C LYS A 171 19.47 3.36 18.98
N PHE A 172 19.25 4.00 17.84
CA PHE A 172 18.70 3.35 16.66
C PHE A 172 19.64 2.23 16.21
N SER A 173 20.92 2.56 16.03
CA SER A 173 21.90 1.57 15.62
C SER A 173 22.00 0.45 16.66
N GLU A 174 22.04 0.73 17.97
CA GLU A 174 22.03 -0.29 19.03
C GLU A 174 20.89 -1.32 18.93
N ILE A 175 19.68 -0.89 18.56
CA ILE A 175 18.52 -1.81 18.41
C ILE A 175 18.62 -2.67 17.15
N TYR A 176 19.15 -2.11 16.06
CA TYR A 176 19.20 -2.78 14.76
C TYR A 176 20.57 -3.41 14.45
N TRP A 177 21.60 -3.14 15.26
CA TRP A 177 22.96 -3.65 15.10
C TRP A 177 22.94 -5.15 15.12
N ASP A 178 22.31 -5.77 16.12
CA ASP A 178 22.23 -7.23 16.25
C ASP A 178 21.54 -7.89 15.04
N GLN A 179 20.55 -7.23 14.44
CA GLN A 179 19.86 -7.72 13.24
C GLN A 179 20.74 -7.61 11.98
N LEU A 180 21.52 -6.54 11.87
CA LEU A 180 22.42 -6.31 10.73
C LEU A 180 23.68 -7.19 10.82
N THR A 181 24.19 -7.44 12.03
CA THR A 181 25.38 -8.26 12.26
C THR A 181 25.07 -9.74 12.29
N GLN A 182 23.80 -10.16 12.34
CA GLN A 182 23.39 -11.56 12.29
C GLN A 182 23.95 -12.32 11.07
N LYS A 183 24.05 -11.64 9.91
CA LYS A 183 24.67 -12.22 8.70
C LYS A 183 26.19 -12.42 8.84
N TYR A 184 26.82 -11.64 9.71
CA TYR A 184 28.26 -11.63 9.96
C TYR A 184 28.62 -12.27 11.30
N ASP A 185 27.71 -13.02 11.91
CA ASP A 185 28.00 -13.75 13.15
C ASP A 185 28.90 -14.95 12.83
N LEU A 186 30.20 -14.71 12.93
CA LEU A 186 31.29 -15.67 12.73
C LEU A 186 31.45 -16.63 13.94
N SER A 187 30.48 -16.69 14.84
CA SER A 187 30.48 -17.61 16.00
C SER A 187 30.65 -19.09 15.62
N HIS A 188 30.35 -19.45 14.36
CA HIS A 188 30.51 -20.79 13.80
C HIS A 188 31.92 -21.13 13.31
N GLU A 189 32.84 -20.16 13.17
CA GLU A 189 34.20 -20.39 12.63
C GLU A 189 35.29 -20.65 13.68
N THR A 190 34.95 -20.70 14.97
CA THR A 190 35.91 -21.08 16.04
C THR A 190 36.14 -22.60 16.09
N THR A 191 36.52 -23.20 14.96
CA THR A 191 37.12 -24.54 14.97
C THR A 191 38.62 -24.40 15.27
N THR A 192 38.93 -24.55 16.55
CA THR A 192 40.18 -25.13 17.11
C THR A 192 41.45 -24.93 16.29
N TYR A 193 42.20 -23.88 16.63
CA TYR A 193 43.66 -23.92 16.53
C TYR A 193 44.25 -23.51 17.87
N GLU A 194 44.53 -24.50 18.71
CA GLU A 194 45.59 -24.38 19.70
C GLU A 194 46.91 -24.58 18.96
N ASP A 195 47.71 -23.53 18.76
CA ASP A 195 49.14 -23.55 19.11
C ASP A 195 49.74 -22.15 18.93
N GLY A 196 50.63 -21.77 19.83
CA GLY A 196 51.03 -20.38 20.08
C GLY A 196 52.09 -19.81 19.15
N HIS A 197 52.20 -18.48 19.18
CA HIS A 197 53.49 -17.79 19.25
C HIS A 197 53.29 -16.30 19.60
N GLU A 198 53.94 -15.85 20.68
CA GLU A 198 54.30 -14.45 20.87
C GLU A 198 55.25 -14.01 19.75
N SER A 199 55.00 -12.86 19.14
CA SER A 199 56.04 -11.93 18.69
C SER A 199 55.49 -10.54 18.44
N ASN A 200 56.25 -9.58 18.93
CA ASN A 200 56.07 -8.14 18.91
C ASN A 200 56.57 -7.53 17.57
N SER A 201 56.40 -6.21 17.42
CA SER A 201 56.90 -5.31 16.34
C SER A 201 56.05 -5.27 15.06
N GLU A 202 55.97 -4.21 14.27
CA GLU A 202 56.16 -2.74 14.34
C GLU A 202 55.47 -2.23 13.05
N ASP A 203 55.15 -0.94 12.99
CA ASP A 203 54.49 -0.27 11.86
C ASP A 203 55.13 -0.56 10.48
N GLU A 204 54.33 -0.81 9.44
CA GLU A 204 54.59 -0.32 8.08
C GLU A 204 53.29 -0.02 7.33
N ASP A 205 53.19 1.23 6.86
CA ASP A 205 52.19 1.75 5.92
C ASP A 205 52.31 1.06 4.56
N ILE A 206 51.20 0.49 4.05
CA ILE A 206 51.06 0.16 2.62
C ILE A 206 49.67 0.60 2.14
N GLU A 207 49.66 1.70 1.38
CA GLU A 207 48.61 2.09 0.45
C GLU A 207 48.40 0.98 -0.60
N SER A 208 47.15 0.59 -0.88
CA SER A 208 46.76 0.13 -2.21
C SER A 208 45.25 0.23 -2.42
N ASP A 209 44.92 0.94 -3.49
CA ASP A 209 43.64 1.36 -4.04
C ASP A 209 42.72 0.17 -4.44
N PRO A 210 41.41 0.43 -4.67
CA PRO A 210 40.37 -0.55 -4.85
C PRO A 210 40.26 -0.97 -6.31
N SER A 211 40.00 -2.25 -6.55
CA SER A 211 39.13 -2.76 -7.62
C SER A 211 39.41 -4.23 -7.85
N SER A 212 38.47 -5.08 -7.49
CA SER A 212 38.30 -6.36 -8.17
C SER A 212 36.81 -6.70 -8.19
N ASN A 213 36.18 -6.38 -9.32
CA ASN A 213 34.92 -6.98 -9.74
C ASN A 213 35.05 -8.50 -9.71
N ILE A 214 34.16 -9.16 -8.99
CA ILE A 214 33.91 -10.59 -9.12
C ILE A 214 32.42 -10.74 -9.41
N ASP A 215 32.15 -11.24 -10.62
CA ASP A 215 30.85 -11.63 -11.13
C ASP A 215 30.14 -12.57 -10.16
N ARG A 216 28.86 -12.27 -9.90
CA ARG A 216 27.96 -13.11 -9.13
C ARG A 216 26.87 -13.63 -10.06
N GLU A 217 27.14 -14.74 -10.74
CA GLU A 217 26.09 -15.64 -11.20
C GLU A 217 25.64 -16.51 -10.02
N SER A 218 24.37 -16.37 -9.63
CA SER A 218 23.44 -17.46 -9.36
C SER A 218 22.24 -16.88 -8.62
N SER A 219 21.13 -16.78 -9.33
CA SER A 219 19.80 -16.52 -8.77
C SER A 219 19.01 -17.81 -8.90
N GLU A 220 19.02 -18.61 -7.84
CA GLU A 220 18.03 -19.66 -7.62
C GLU A 220 16.78 -19.03 -6.98
N GLU A 221 15.66 -19.45 -7.54
CA GLU A 221 14.31 -18.93 -7.40
C GLU A 221 13.78 -19.11 -5.97
N ASN A 222 13.22 -18.03 -5.40
CA ASN A 222 12.42 -18.10 -4.19
C ASN A 222 10.95 -17.92 -4.59
N GLU A 223 10.26 -19.06 -4.72
CA GLU A 223 8.83 -19.17 -5.00
C GLU A 223 7.99 -18.89 -3.74
N GLU A 224 7.91 -17.63 -3.28
CA GLU A 224 6.98 -17.28 -2.19
C GLU A 224 6.24 -15.94 -2.39
N GLU A 225 6.13 -15.44 -3.63
CA GLU A 225 5.42 -14.20 -3.93
C GLU A 225 4.28 -14.36 -4.95
N GLU A 226 3.46 -15.40 -4.78
CA GLU A 226 2.30 -15.61 -5.66
C GLU A 226 1.00 -15.75 -4.85
N ASN A 227 0.55 -14.68 -4.20
CA ASN A 227 -0.86 -14.54 -3.80
C ASN A 227 -1.32 -13.11 -3.45
N ARG A 228 -0.71 -12.08 -4.04
CA ARG A 228 -1.15 -10.68 -3.86
C ARG A 228 -2.02 -10.12 -4.98
N ASN A 229 -2.34 -10.88 -6.02
CA ASN A 229 -3.15 -10.42 -7.15
C ASN A 229 -4.04 -11.53 -7.72
N LEU A 230 -5.22 -11.74 -7.13
CA LEU A 230 -6.30 -12.52 -7.75
C LEU A 230 -7.61 -11.75 -7.58
N ASP A 231 -7.70 -10.58 -8.22
CA ASP A 231 -8.94 -9.98 -8.80
C ASP A 231 -8.74 -8.53 -9.29
N SER A 232 -7.59 -8.20 -9.90
CA SER A 232 -7.33 -6.83 -10.40
C SER A 232 -6.82 -6.76 -11.84
N ASP A 233 -7.19 -7.75 -12.65
CA ASP A 233 -7.08 -7.65 -14.11
C ASP A 233 -8.40 -7.20 -14.72
N GLU A 234 -8.75 -5.94 -14.48
CA GLU A 234 -9.68 -5.18 -15.32
C GLU A 234 -9.06 -3.80 -15.62
N GLU A 235 -8.36 -3.76 -16.77
CA GLU A 235 -8.35 -2.63 -17.71
C GLU A 235 -7.83 -1.27 -17.18
N MET A 236 -6.52 -1.21 -16.88
CA MET A 236 -5.74 0.03 -17.03
C MET A 236 -5.54 0.33 -18.53
N ALA A 237 -6.63 0.56 -19.26
CA ALA A 237 -6.56 1.08 -20.61
C ALA A 237 -6.26 2.57 -20.57
N ASP A 238 -5.22 2.96 -21.29
CA ASP A 238 -4.86 4.33 -21.68
C ASP A 238 -6.10 5.11 -22.14
N LYS A 239 -6.66 5.90 -21.23
CA LYS A 239 -7.69 6.90 -21.50
C LYS A 239 -7.11 8.29 -21.28
N SER A 240 -5.95 8.55 -21.88
CA SER A 240 -5.43 9.90 -22.10
C SER A 240 -6.30 10.73 -23.08
N GLN A 241 -7.31 10.13 -23.70
CA GLN A 241 -8.28 10.80 -24.57
C GLN A 241 -9.71 10.86 -23.98
N ALA A 242 -9.85 11.46 -22.80
CA ALA A 242 -11.14 11.99 -22.36
C ALA A 242 -10.92 13.18 -21.41
N VAL A 243 -10.20 14.19 -21.89
CA VAL A 243 -10.12 15.48 -21.22
C VAL A 243 -11.49 16.15 -21.38
N GLY A 244 -12.39 15.86 -20.46
CA GLY A 244 -13.51 16.76 -20.17
C GLY A 244 -12.91 18.12 -19.83
N HIS A 245 -13.26 19.12 -20.63
CA HIS A 245 -12.75 20.48 -20.52
C HIS A 245 -13.16 21.08 -19.16
N PHE A 246 -12.30 20.93 -18.15
CA PHE A 246 -12.34 21.75 -16.95
C PHE A 246 -11.82 23.12 -17.37
N SER A 247 -12.74 24.06 -17.61
CA SER A 247 -12.39 25.43 -17.93
C SER A 247 -11.64 26.04 -16.75
N ASN A 248 -10.39 26.41 -17.01
CA ASN A 248 -9.49 27.05 -16.08
C ASN A 248 -9.99 28.49 -15.84
N ALA A 249 -10.78 28.69 -14.79
CA ALA A 249 -11.14 30.02 -14.30
C ALA A 249 -10.35 30.29 -13.01
N GLU A 250 -9.16 30.85 -13.23
CA GLU A 250 -8.64 31.96 -12.44
C GLU A 250 -8.61 31.77 -10.90
N TYR A 251 -7.92 30.75 -10.41
CA TYR A 251 -7.38 30.77 -9.04
C TYR A 251 -5.95 30.26 -9.03
N GLY A 252 -4.99 31.19 -8.84
CA GLY A 252 -3.61 30.85 -8.55
C GLY A 252 -3.55 30.18 -7.17
N PHE A 253 -3.22 28.89 -7.16
CA PHE A 253 -3.02 28.11 -5.94
C PHE A 253 -1.62 28.39 -5.38
N GLU A 254 -1.54 29.24 -4.35
CA GLU A 254 -0.29 29.55 -3.64
C GLU A 254 0.09 28.43 -2.67
N TRP A 255 1.01 27.57 -3.08
CA TRP A 255 1.57 26.48 -2.27
C TRP A 255 2.41 26.95 -1.07
N GLU A 256 2.79 28.23 -1.02
CA GLU A 256 3.62 28.82 0.05
C GLU A 256 2.88 29.01 1.38
N LYS A 257 1.54 28.94 1.38
CA LYS A 257 0.73 29.03 2.61
C LYS A 257 0.66 27.72 3.41
N TRP A 258 1.40 26.68 3.00
CA TRP A 258 1.26 25.32 3.51
C TRP A 258 2.54 24.73 4.13
N GLN A 259 3.55 25.58 4.40
CA GLN A 259 4.69 25.28 5.27
C GLN A 259 4.42 25.77 6.70
#